data_AF-A0A8W8MRX6-F1
#
_entry.id   AF-A0A8W8MRX6-F1
#
_cell.length_a   1.000
_cell.length_b   1.000
_cell.length_c   1.000
_cell.angle_alpha   90.00
_cell.angle_beta   90.00
_cell.angle_gamma   90.00
#
_symmetry.space_group_name_H-M   'P 1'
#
loop_
_entity.id
_entity.type
_entity.pdbx_description
1 polymer ?
#
loop_
_entity_poly.entity_id
_entity_poly.type
_entity_poly.pdbx_seq_one_letter_code
_entity_poly.pdbx_strand_id
1 'polypeptide(L)'
;KLRSHLNEVMLDQLPILVEMQRYLEHLSMMDPPAPARELILEQVPEIREKILTDNKGKWKKIAKKQSQTCFNPSTADVQAQAKRWADTYNFDVLEGLLTDPPKCAVCGAEATKRCSRCQNEWYCRRECQVSHWKKHKTACDLIVETNESVKAKG
;
A
#
# COMPACT_ATOMS: atom_id res chain seq x y z
N LYS A 1 -13.41 -29.34 9.64
CA LYS A 1 -12.01 -29.09 9.25
C LYS A 1 -11.76 -27.66 8.75
N LEU A 2 -12.63 -27.04 7.95
CA LEU A 2 -12.44 -25.64 7.49
C LEU A 2 -12.49 -24.58 8.61
N ARG A 3 -13.31 -24.76 9.66
CA ARG A 3 -13.48 -23.81 10.77
C ARG A 3 -12.18 -23.44 11.48
N SER A 4 -11.25 -24.38 11.66
CA SER A 4 -9.96 -24.11 12.32
C SER A 4 -9.03 -23.20 11.52
N HIS A 5 -9.34 -22.94 10.25
CA HIS A 5 -8.56 -22.06 9.39
C HIS A 5 -9.19 -20.66 9.22
N LEU A 6 -10.43 -20.46 9.70
CA LEU A 6 -11.14 -19.18 9.70
C LEU A 6 -10.89 -18.44 11.03
N ASN A 7 -9.66 -18.02 11.26
CA ASN A 7 -9.30 -17.22 12.43
C ASN A 7 -9.64 -15.73 12.22
N GLU A 8 -9.64 -14.95 13.30
CA GLU A 8 -10.01 -13.53 13.25
C GLU A 8 -9.18 -12.72 12.24
N VAL A 9 -7.87 -12.98 12.15
CA VAL A 9 -6.99 -12.29 11.19
C VAL A 9 -7.42 -12.58 9.75
N MET A 10 -7.72 -13.83 9.43
CA MET A 10 -8.20 -14.21 8.09
C MET A 10 -9.54 -13.58 7.74
N LEU A 11 -10.43 -13.43 8.72
CA LEU A 11 -11.74 -12.83 8.54
C LEU A 11 -11.65 -11.30 8.40
N ASP A 12 -10.74 -10.67 9.13
CA ASP A 12 -10.45 -9.23 9.01
C ASP A 12 -9.89 -8.89 7.61
N GLN A 13 -8.96 -9.72 7.12
CA GLN A 13 -8.36 -9.54 5.80
C GLN A 13 -9.28 -9.97 4.64
N LEU A 14 -10.22 -10.90 4.90
CA LEU A 14 -11.19 -11.38 3.91
C LEU A 14 -12.61 -11.42 4.51
N PRO A 15 -13.28 -10.26 4.66
CA PRO A 15 -14.58 -10.16 5.33
C PRO A 15 -15.68 -11.03 4.72
N ILE A 16 -15.56 -11.38 3.43
CA ILE A 16 -16.47 -12.30 2.73
C ILE A 16 -16.53 -13.70 3.38
N LEU A 17 -15.49 -14.09 4.11
CA LEU A 17 -15.43 -15.40 4.78
C LEU A 17 -16.24 -15.44 6.08
N VAL A 18 -16.70 -14.30 6.61
CA VAL A 18 -17.53 -14.23 7.82
C VAL A 18 -18.85 -14.95 7.60
N GLU A 19 -19.47 -14.79 6.44
CA GLU A 19 -20.71 -15.50 6.09
C GLU A 19 -20.48 -17.01 5.98
N MET A 20 -19.35 -17.42 5.41
CA MET A 20 -18.97 -18.83 5.34
C MET A 20 -18.73 -19.43 6.72
N GLN A 21 -18.10 -18.69 7.64
CA GLN A 21 -17.91 -19.14 9.01
C GLN A 21 -19.26 -19.33 9.73
N ARG A 22 -20.15 -18.35 9.65
CA ARG A 22 -21.50 -18.44 10.23
C ARG A 22 -22.28 -19.62 9.68
N TYR A 23 -22.20 -19.86 8.36
CA TYR A 23 -22.84 -21.01 7.74
C TYR A 23 -22.27 -22.34 8.23
N LEU A 24 -20.95 -22.46 8.37
CA LEU A 24 -20.29 -23.64 8.93
C LEU A 24 -20.60 -23.86 10.42
N GLU A 25 -20.91 -22.79 11.16
CA GLU A 25 -21.40 -22.86 12.54
C GLU A 25 -22.84 -23.35 12.59
N HIS A 26 -23.73 -22.82 11.73
CA HIS A 26 -25.11 -23.31 11.61
C HIS A 26 -25.16 -24.79 11.23
N LEU A 27 -24.38 -25.24 10.25
CA LEU A 27 -24.28 -26.66 9.87
C LEU A 27 -23.75 -27.57 10.98
N SER A 28 -23.05 -27.03 11.97
CA SER A 28 -22.61 -27.82 13.13
C SER A 28 -23.68 -27.98 14.21
N MET A 29 -24.72 -27.14 14.17
CA MET A 29 -25.81 -27.12 15.15
C MET A 29 -27.13 -27.66 14.59
N MET A 30 -27.27 -27.71 13.26
CA MET A 30 -28.49 -28.11 12.56
C MET A 30 -28.19 -29.24 11.57
N ASP A 31 -29.04 -30.26 11.54
CA ASP A 31 -28.98 -31.26 10.48
C ASP A 31 -29.43 -30.63 9.15
N PRO A 32 -28.65 -30.80 8.06
CA PRO A 32 -29.01 -30.23 6.77
C PRO A 32 -30.32 -30.86 6.28
N PRO A 33 -31.25 -30.06 5.72
CA PRO A 33 -32.46 -30.58 5.12
C PRO A 33 -32.09 -31.56 3.99
N ALA A 34 -32.94 -32.57 3.79
CA ALA A 34 -32.73 -33.56 2.73
C ALA A 34 -32.54 -32.84 1.39
N PRO A 35 -31.56 -33.25 0.56
CA PRO A 35 -31.25 -32.56 -0.68
C PRO A 35 -32.47 -32.56 -1.60
N ALA A 36 -33.02 -31.37 -1.85
CA ALA A 36 -34.09 -31.18 -2.82
C ALA A 36 -33.56 -31.53 -4.21
N ARG A 37 -34.30 -32.33 -4.99
CA ARG A 37 -33.97 -32.67 -6.38
C ARG A 37 -34.34 -31.53 -7.35
N GLU A 38 -34.07 -30.30 -6.95
CA GLU A 38 -34.28 -29.13 -7.79
C GLU A 38 -33.11 -28.96 -8.75
N LEU A 39 -33.40 -28.51 -9.96
CA LEU A 39 -32.38 -28.24 -10.98
C LEU A 39 -31.55 -27.02 -10.55
N ILE A 40 -30.33 -27.24 -10.07
CA ILE A 40 -29.41 -26.15 -9.71
C ILE A 40 -28.73 -25.66 -10.99
N LEU A 41 -29.09 -24.46 -11.44
CA LEU A 41 -28.43 -23.77 -12.55
C LEU A 41 -27.37 -22.81 -11.98
N GLU A 42 -26.12 -23.26 -11.91
CA GLU A 42 -25.00 -22.45 -11.42
C GLU A 42 -24.28 -21.77 -12.60
N GLN A 43 -24.10 -20.44 -12.53
CA GLN A 43 -23.25 -19.73 -13.48
C GLN A 43 -21.79 -19.94 -13.10
N VAL A 44 -21.08 -20.77 -13.86
CA VAL A 44 -19.65 -21.02 -13.64
C VAL A 44 -18.85 -19.87 -14.24
N PRO A 45 -17.93 -19.23 -13.49
CA PRO A 45 -17.10 -18.17 -14.04
C PRO A 45 -16.14 -18.71 -15.11
N GLU A 46 -16.41 -18.40 -16.38
CA GLU A 46 -15.57 -18.75 -17.55
C GLU A 46 -14.10 -18.30 -17.37
N ILE A 47 -13.90 -17.24 -16.58
CA ILE A 47 -12.58 -16.67 -16.28
C ILE A 47 -11.63 -17.76 -15.73
N ARG A 48 -12.12 -18.61 -14.82
CA ARG A 48 -11.27 -19.65 -14.22
C ARG A 48 -10.86 -20.69 -15.25
N GLU A 49 -11.81 -21.17 -16.04
CA GLU A 49 -11.55 -22.20 -17.05
C GLU A 49 -10.64 -21.69 -18.16
N LYS A 50 -10.84 -20.43 -18.58
CA LYS A 50 -9.95 -19.73 -19.51
C LYS A 50 -8.53 -19.61 -18.96
N ILE A 51 -8.35 -19.18 -17.70
CA ILE A 51 -7.04 -19.12 -17.05
C ILE A 51 -6.38 -20.51 -17.00
N LEU A 52 -7.15 -21.55 -16.66
CA LEU A 52 -6.64 -22.93 -16.60
C LEU A 52 -6.19 -23.45 -17.97
N THR A 53 -6.98 -23.15 -19.01
CA THR A 53 -6.71 -23.56 -20.38
C THR A 53 -5.51 -22.81 -20.96
N ASP A 54 -5.48 -21.48 -20.85
CA ASP A 54 -4.44 -20.61 -21.39
C ASP A 54 -3.06 -20.88 -20.76
N ASN A 55 -3.05 -21.31 -19.50
CA ASN A 55 -1.83 -21.59 -18.74
C ASN A 55 -1.51 -23.08 -18.60
N LYS A 56 -2.25 -23.98 -19.28
CA LYS A 56 -1.98 -25.42 -19.27
C LYS A 56 -0.53 -25.69 -19.68
N GLY A 57 0.18 -26.47 -18.86
CA GLY A 57 1.61 -26.78 -19.04
C GLY A 57 2.59 -25.63 -18.69
N LYS A 58 2.12 -24.40 -18.47
CA LYS A 58 2.97 -23.23 -18.15
C LYS A 58 3.16 -23.03 -16.64
N TRP A 59 2.36 -23.69 -15.80
CA TRP A 59 2.34 -23.50 -14.34
C TRP A 59 3.72 -23.59 -13.68
N LYS A 60 4.54 -24.58 -14.04
CA LYS A 60 5.90 -24.72 -13.49
C LYS A 60 6.80 -23.52 -13.84
N LYS A 61 6.67 -23.01 -15.08
CA LYS A 61 7.43 -21.84 -15.55
C LYS A 61 6.96 -20.56 -14.85
N ILE A 62 5.66 -20.40 -14.68
CA ILE A 62 5.04 -19.27 -13.95
C ILE A 62 5.51 -19.28 -12.50
N ALA A 63 5.38 -20.42 -11.81
CA ALA A 63 5.80 -20.57 -10.43
C ALA A 63 7.29 -20.28 -10.22
N LYS A 64 8.18 -20.80 -11.10
CA LYS A 64 9.61 -20.51 -11.04
C LYS A 64 9.90 -19.01 -11.20
N LYS A 65 9.25 -18.36 -12.17
CA LYS A 65 9.39 -16.91 -12.39
C LYS A 65 8.92 -16.13 -11.16
N GLN A 66 7.70 -16.40 -10.69
CA GLN A 66 7.12 -15.71 -9.54
C GLN A 66 7.91 -15.94 -8.24
N SER A 67 8.43 -17.15 -8.02
CA SER A 67 9.29 -17.44 -6.88
C SER A 67 10.54 -16.54 -6.88
N GLN A 68 11.14 -16.31 -8.05
CA GLN A 68 12.34 -15.48 -8.19
C GLN A 68 12.04 -13.98 -8.16
N THR A 69 10.87 -13.53 -8.62
CA THR A 69 10.57 -12.10 -8.77
C THR A 69 9.65 -11.52 -7.69
N CYS A 70 8.77 -12.35 -7.11
CA CYS A 70 7.68 -11.90 -6.25
C CYS A 70 7.76 -12.47 -4.82
N PHE A 71 8.23 -13.70 -4.66
CA PHE A 71 8.22 -14.39 -3.36
C PHE A 71 9.59 -14.53 -2.68
N ASN A 72 10.67 -14.13 -3.35
CA ASN A 72 12.01 -14.08 -2.76
C ASN A 72 12.84 -12.92 -3.35
N PRO A 73 12.45 -11.66 -3.09
CA PRO A 73 13.27 -10.53 -3.52
C PRO A 73 14.61 -10.58 -2.79
N SER A 74 15.72 -10.45 -3.51
CA SER A 74 17.02 -10.28 -2.88
C SER A 74 17.04 -9.00 -2.04
N THR A 75 17.99 -8.85 -1.11
CA THR A 75 18.15 -7.59 -0.36
C THR A 75 18.30 -6.38 -1.28
N ALA A 76 18.97 -6.56 -2.42
CA ALA A 76 19.10 -5.54 -3.45
C ALA A 76 17.76 -5.21 -4.13
N ASP A 77 16.93 -6.21 -4.42
CA ASP A 77 15.59 -5.99 -4.99
C ASP A 77 14.67 -5.27 -4.02
N VAL A 78 14.72 -5.64 -2.73
CA VAL A 78 13.97 -4.95 -1.65
C VAL A 78 14.44 -3.49 -1.55
N GLN A 79 15.75 -3.23 -1.55
CA GLN A 79 16.29 -1.87 -1.51
C GLN A 79 15.87 -1.06 -2.76
N ALA A 80 15.90 -1.66 -3.94
CA ALA A 80 15.47 -1.01 -5.18
C ALA A 80 13.96 -0.73 -5.22
N GLN A 81 13.13 -1.60 -4.63
CA GLN A 81 11.70 -1.35 -4.46
C GLN A 81 11.45 -0.23 -3.44
N ALA A 82 12.12 -0.29 -2.28
CA ALA A 82 12.02 0.75 -1.25
C ALA A 82 12.43 2.12 -1.78
N LYS A 83 13.52 2.20 -2.57
CA LYS A 83 13.96 3.43 -3.23
C LYS A 83 12.89 3.96 -4.19
N ARG A 84 12.34 3.09 -5.05
CA ARG A 84 11.25 3.49 -5.97
C ARG A 84 10.03 4.01 -5.24
N TRP A 85 9.65 3.39 -4.12
CA TRP A 85 8.53 3.88 -3.31
C TRP A 85 8.86 5.23 -2.67
N ALA A 86 10.05 5.38 -2.07
CA ALA A 86 10.50 6.64 -1.51
C ALA A 86 10.50 7.76 -2.55
N ASP A 87 10.96 7.48 -3.78
CA ASP A 87 10.94 8.43 -4.90
C ASP A 87 9.51 8.77 -5.35
N THR A 88 8.62 7.77 -5.38
CA THR A 88 7.21 7.96 -5.79
C THR A 88 6.42 8.79 -4.77
N TYR A 89 6.69 8.60 -3.49
CA TYR A 89 6.00 9.29 -2.38
C TYR A 89 6.84 10.44 -1.82
N ASN A 90 7.77 10.99 -2.58
CA ASN A 90 8.52 12.16 -2.14
C ASN A 90 7.60 13.40 -2.11
N PHE A 91 8.02 14.41 -1.34
CA PHE A 91 7.22 15.60 -1.10
C PHE A 91 6.90 16.37 -2.40
N ASP A 92 7.80 16.38 -3.38
CA ASP A 92 7.61 17.06 -4.66
C ASP A 92 6.51 16.42 -5.52
N VAL A 93 6.51 15.09 -5.60
CA VAL A 93 5.47 14.35 -6.32
C VAL A 93 4.13 14.51 -5.64
N LEU A 94 4.08 14.39 -4.32
CA LEU A 94 2.82 14.52 -3.57
C LEU A 94 2.23 15.92 -3.73
N GLU A 95 3.06 16.96 -3.73
CA GLU A 95 2.62 18.33 -3.96
C GLU A 95 2.06 18.55 -5.37
N GLY A 96 2.68 17.95 -6.39
CA GLY A 96 2.14 18.02 -7.77
C GLY A 96 0.75 17.40 -7.94
N LEU A 97 0.32 16.56 -6.99
CA LEU A 97 -1.03 15.97 -6.96
C LEU A 97 -2.04 16.84 -6.21
N LEU A 98 -1.59 17.83 -5.44
CA LEU A 98 -2.47 18.75 -4.73
C LEU A 98 -2.96 19.85 -5.68
N THR A 99 -4.27 20.14 -5.63
CA THR A 99 -4.89 21.20 -6.42
C THR A 99 -4.66 22.60 -5.85
N ASP A 100 -4.48 22.68 -4.53
CA ASP A 100 -4.33 23.96 -3.83
C ASP A 100 -2.86 24.40 -3.84
N PRO A 101 -2.58 25.69 -4.05
CA PRO A 101 -1.22 26.20 -3.97
C PRO A 101 -0.67 26.06 -2.54
N PRO A 102 0.65 25.86 -2.40
CA PRO A 102 1.28 25.71 -1.10
C PRO A 102 1.07 26.98 -0.26
N LYS A 103 0.93 26.81 1.06
CA LYS A 103 0.65 27.91 2.00
C LYS A 103 1.83 28.19 2.92
N CYS A 104 1.97 29.44 3.34
CA CYS A 104 3.01 29.90 4.23
C CYS A 104 2.77 29.37 5.65
N ALA A 105 3.78 28.72 6.23
CA ALA A 105 3.71 28.16 7.59
C ALA A 105 3.46 29.20 8.70
N VAL A 106 3.62 30.49 8.43
CA VAL A 106 3.47 31.58 9.42
C VAL A 106 2.13 32.29 9.29
N CYS A 107 1.79 32.75 8.09
CA CYS A 107 0.62 33.61 7.86
C CYS A 107 -0.49 32.95 7.05
N GLY A 108 -0.28 31.73 6.52
CA GLY A 108 -1.28 31.00 5.74
C GLY A 108 -1.50 31.52 4.30
N ALA A 109 -0.90 32.64 3.91
CA ALA A 109 -0.94 33.15 2.54
C ALA A 109 -0.24 32.20 1.56
N GLU A 110 -0.55 32.30 0.28
CA GLU A 110 0.12 31.51 -0.77
C GLU A 110 1.64 31.67 -0.71
N ALA A 111 2.33 30.54 -0.78
CA ALA A 111 3.77 30.45 -0.69
C ALA A 111 4.36 30.17 -2.07
N THR A 112 5.53 30.76 -2.33
CA THR A 112 6.27 30.56 -3.59
C THR A 112 7.70 30.13 -3.34
N LYS A 113 8.14 30.10 -2.07
CA LYS A 113 9.52 29.80 -1.69
C LYS A 113 9.56 28.72 -0.63
N ARG A 114 10.42 27.73 -0.83
CA ARG A 114 10.76 26.75 0.21
C ARG A 114 12.01 27.17 0.97
N CYS A 115 12.18 26.61 2.16
CA CYS A 115 13.45 26.70 2.88
C CYS A 115 14.59 26.17 2.00
N SER A 116 15.59 26.99 1.71
CA SER A 116 16.71 26.60 0.82
C SER A 116 17.61 25.49 1.40
N ARG A 117 17.58 25.26 2.72
CA ARG A 117 18.38 24.20 3.37
C ARG A 117 17.72 22.84 3.26
N CYS A 118 16.48 22.69 3.75
CA CYS A 118 15.80 21.39 3.80
C CYS A 118 14.79 21.16 2.67
N GLN A 119 14.39 22.22 1.95
CA GLN A 119 13.38 22.18 0.87
C GLN A 119 12.00 21.61 1.26
N ASN A 120 11.71 21.53 2.56
CA ASN A 120 10.50 20.88 3.07
C ASN A 120 9.39 21.85 3.53
N GLU A 121 9.74 23.07 3.96
CA GLU A 121 8.78 24.03 4.54
C GLU A 121 8.58 25.25 3.65
N TRP A 122 7.33 25.72 3.56
CA TRP A 122 6.89 26.77 2.64
C TRP A 122 6.71 28.14 3.29
N TYR A 123 7.12 29.18 2.57
CA TYR A 123 7.01 30.57 2.97
C TYR A 123 6.62 31.47 1.81
N CYS A 124 5.79 32.47 2.09
CA CYS A 124 5.47 33.51 1.10
C CYS A 124 6.67 34.43 0.84
N ARG A 125 7.46 34.75 1.88
CA ARG A 125 8.61 35.67 1.81
C ARG A 125 9.66 35.35 2.88
N ARG A 126 10.83 35.97 2.76
CA ARG A 126 12.00 35.71 3.62
C ARG A 126 11.75 36.10 5.08
N GLU A 127 10.96 37.16 5.31
CA GLU A 127 10.64 37.65 6.65
C GLU A 127 9.90 36.58 7.46
N CYS A 128 8.94 35.88 6.82
CA CYS A 128 8.23 34.76 7.45
C CYS A 128 9.20 33.63 7.81
N GLN A 129 10.10 33.25 6.90
CA GLN A 129 11.10 32.20 7.17
C GLN A 129 12.01 32.56 8.35
N VAL A 130 12.51 33.80 8.40
CA VAL A 130 13.40 34.25 9.48
C VAL A 130 12.66 34.30 10.82
N SER A 131 11.40 34.78 10.83
CA SER A 131 10.58 34.79 12.04
C SER A 131 10.29 33.38 12.57
N HIS A 132 10.04 32.42 11.67
CA HIS A 132 9.74 31.03 12.01
C HIS A 132 11.00 30.22 12.37
N TRP A 133 12.19 30.72 12.03
CA TRP A 133 13.45 29.97 12.12
C TRP A 133 13.69 29.33 13.49
N LYS A 134 13.35 30.02 14.59
CA LYS A 134 13.52 29.47 15.95
C LYS A 134 12.75 28.17 16.17
N LYS A 135 11.58 28.01 15.53
CA LYS A 135 10.76 26.78 15.59
C LYS A 135 11.16 25.79 14.48
N HIS A 136 11.45 26.28 13.28
CA HIS A 136 11.79 25.45 12.13
C HIS A 136 13.18 24.80 12.23
N LYS A 137 14.15 25.43 12.89
CA LYS A 137 15.57 25.02 12.88
C LYS A 137 15.76 23.54 13.23
N THR A 138 15.15 23.08 14.32
CA THR A 138 15.30 21.68 14.76
C THR A 138 14.78 20.70 13.71
N ALA A 139 13.61 20.95 13.15
CA ALA A 139 13.06 20.13 12.07
C ALA A 139 13.92 20.22 10.79
N CYS A 140 14.41 21.42 10.47
CA CYS A 140 15.27 21.65 9.31
C CYS A 140 16.57 20.84 9.41
N ASP A 141 17.24 20.84 10.56
CA ASP A 141 18.51 20.14 10.75
C ASP A 141 18.30 18.61 10.66
N LEU A 142 17.23 18.07 11.28
CA LEU A 142 16.88 16.63 11.16
C LEU A 142 16.63 16.19 9.71
N ILE A 143 15.93 17.01 8.92
CA ILE A 143 15.65 16.70 7.51
C ILE A 143 16.94 16.74 6.68
N VAL A 144 17.81 17.72 6.93
CA VAL A 144 19.10 17.81 6.24
C VAL A 144 19.97 16.59 6.54
N GLU A 145 20.11 16.22 7.82
CA GLU A 145 20.87 15.04 8.24
C GLU A 145 20.31 13.76 7.61
N THR A 146 18.98 13.61 7.59
CA THR A 146 18.32 12.46 6.96
C THR A 146 18.63 12.40 5.47
N ASN A 147 18.49 13.52 4.76
CA ASN A 147 18.76 13.60 3.32
C ASN A 147 20.22 13.31 2.98
N GLU A 148 21.16 13.76 3.80
CA GLU A 148 22.58 13.45 3.65
C GLU A 148 22.87 11.96 3.89
N SER A 149 22.26 11.37 4.92
CA SER A 149 22.41 9.94 5.22
C SER A 149 21.86 9.04 4.11
N VAL A 150 20.77 9.46 3.45
CA VAL A 150 20.20 8.78 2.29
C VAL A 150 21.13 8.89 1.09
N LYS A 151 21.69 10.07 0.82
CA LYS A 151 22.66 10.28 -0.27
C LYS A 151 23.97 9.51 -0.07
N ALA A 152 24.44 9.35 1.16
CA ALA A 152 25.67 8.63 1.46
C ALA A 152 25.53 7.09 1.33
N LYS A 153 24.31 6.57 1.36
CA LYS A 153 24.01 5.13 1.27
C LYS A 153 23.49 4.69 -0.10
N GLY A 154 23.15 5.63 -0.97
CA GLY A 154 22.59 5.40 -2.31
C GLY A 154 23.62 5.48 -3.41
#